data_AF-A0A552KNI3-F1
#
_entry.id   AF-A0A552KNI3-F1
#
_cell.length_a   1.000
_cell.length_b   1.000
_cell.length_c   1.000
_cell.angle_alpha   90.00
_cell.angle_beta   90.00
_cell.angle_gamma   90.00
#
_symmetry.space_group_name_H-M   'P 1'
#
loop_
_entity.id
_entity.type
_entity.pdbx_description
1 polymer ?
#
loop_
_entity_poly.entity_id
_entity_poly.type
_entity_poly.pdbx_seq_one_letter_code
_entity_poly.pdbx_strand_id
1 'polypeptide(L)'
;MKIKQLGIVSGVALATLVTASAAQAALVVVPPGLNPGDQYRLVFVTDGTRDATSTNINDYNNFVTNQVTGSALATQLTTAGFNLGTITWKAIGSTSATSAKVNTGTDGSQPDVPIYLIDGNKVANNNADLWDGSIQTFINRTQIDTSGTDSVWTGTNVGGSAQSPLGNSGFPPMVTIGSPVQTDASWINMIGLSSSNSYTLYGMSSVLTVPTPAVSVPEPSSLLGFITLGGLMLGGAVRKARK
;
A
#
# COMPACT_ATOMS: atom_id res chain seq x y z
N MET A 1 -50.07 31.60 52.22
CA MET A 1 -49.51 32.36 51.10
C MET A 1 -48.39 31.53 50.48
N LYS A 2 -48.46 31.23 49.18
CA LYS A 2 -47.49 30.40 48.44
C LYS A 2 -46.19 31.19 48.23
N ILE A 3 -45.04 30.50 48.16
CA ILE A 3 -43.97 30.68 47.15
C ILE A 3 -43.07 29.43 47.16
N LYS A 4 -42.79 28.91 45.96
CA LYS A 4 -41.88 27.79 45.63
C LYS A 4 -40.57 28.34 45.06
N GLN A 5 -39.44 27.66 45.29
CA GLN A 5 -38.21 27.57 44.47
C GLN A 5 -37.29 26.54 45.18
N LEU A 6 -36.99 25.31 44.74
CA LEU A 6 -36.32 24.69 43.56
C LEU A 6 -34.83 25.03 43.35
N GLY A 7 -33.97 23.99 43.34
CA GLY A 7 -32.55 24.01 42.92
C GLY A 7 -31.72 22.89 43.60
N ILE A 8 -31.91 21.61 43.25
CA ILE A 8 -31.15 20.77 42.29
C ILE A 8 -29.70 20.45 42.73
N VAL A 9 -29.50 19.18 43.07
CA VAL A 9 -28.26 18.50 43.42
C VAL A 9 -27.42 18.29 42.14
N SER A 10 -26.16 18.75 42.15
CA SER A 10 -25.22 18.58 41.04
C SER A 10 -24.78 17.12 40.90
N GLY A 11 -25.02 16.54 39.73
CA GLY A 11 -24.66 15.16 39.38
C GLY A 11 -23.22 15.06 38.87
N VAL A 12 -22.54 13.99 39.27
CA VAL A 12 -21.22 13.59 38.78
C VAL A 12 -21.39 13.06 37.35
N ALA A 13 -20.83 13.77 36.37
CA ALA A 13 -20.73 13.28 34.99
C ALA A 13 -19.45 12.45 34.83
N LEU A 14 -19.61 11.13 34.67
CA LEU A 14 -18.53 10.22 34.28
C LEU A 14 -18.30 10.36 32.77
N ALA A 15 -17.24 11.07 32.38
CA ALA A 15 -16.83 11.19 30.98
C ALA A 15 -16.01 9.96 30.58
N THR A 16 -16.61 9.01 29.87
CA THR A 16 -15.87 7.97 29.15
C THR A 16 -15.28 8.58 27.88
N LEU A 17 -13.97 8.89 27.90
CA LEU A 17 -13.22 9.19 26.68
C LEU A 17 -13.18 7.93 25.81
N VAL A 18 -14.02 7.88 24.78
CA VAL A 18 -13.83 6.96 23.65
C VAL A 18 -12.75 7.60 22.77
N THR A 19 -11.52 7.14 22.91
CA THR A 19 -10.49 7.44 21.90
C THR A 19 -10.87 6.68 20.64
N ALA A 20 -11.38 7.40 19.63
CA ALA A 20 -11.47 6.85 18.29
C ALA A 20 -10.04 6.62 17.79
N SER A 21 -9.59 5.37 17.78
CA SER A 21 -8.38 4.97 17.07
C SER A 21 -8.59 5.36 15.61
N ALA A 22 -7.74 6.22 15.06
CA ALA A 22 -7.71 6.41 13.62
C ALA A 22 -7.47 5.03 12.99
N ALA A 23 -8.39 4.56 12.15
CA ALA A 23 -8.17 3.36 11.36
C ALA A 23 -7.02 3.67 10.39
N GLN A 24 -5.80 3.28 10.76
CA GLN A 24 -4.70 3.25 9.81
C GLN A 24 -5.08 2.23 8.74
N ALA A 25 -4.96 2.62 7.47
CA ALA A 25 -5.08 1.69 6.36
C ALA A 25 -3.97 0.64 6.53
N ALA A 26 -4.36 -0.55 6.97
CA ALA A 26 -3.46 -1.67 7.16
C ALA A 26 -3.03 -2.21 5.80
N LEU A 27 -1.86 -2.84 5.74
CA LEU A 27 -1.41 -3.56 4.55
C LEU A 27 -2.46 -4.58 4.08
N VAL A 28 -2.89 -4.45 2.83
CA VAL A 28 -3.82 -5.37 2.17
C VAL A 28 -3.08 -6.04 1.02
N VAL A 29 -2.48 -7.19 1.33
CA VAL A 29 -1.64 -7.94 0.39
C VAL A 29 -2.45 -8.89 -0.50
N VAL A 30 -3.71 -9.18 -0.14
CA VAL A 30 -4.70 -9.85 -1.00
C VAL A 30 -5.80 -8.81 -1.31
N PRO A 31 -5.75 -8.15 -2.47
CA PRO A 31 -6.71 -7.12 -2.83
C PRO A 31 -8.17 -7.62 -2.79
N PRO A 32 -9.13 -6.79 -2.34
CA PRO A 32 -10.54 -7.14 -2.35
C PRO A 32 -11.05 -7.44 -3.77
N GLY A 33 -11.93 -8.44 -3.88
CA GLY A 33 -12.54 -8.83 -5.16
C GLY A 33 -11.73 -9.81 -6.00
N LEU A 34 -10.56 -10.24 -5.54
CA LEU A 34 -9.84 -11.38 -6.12
C LEU A 34 -10.31 -12.70 -5.46
N ASN A 35 -10.56 -13.71 -6.28
CA ASN A 35 -10.92 -15.05 -5.86
C ASN A 35 -9.67 -15.91 -5.65
N PRO A 36 -9.76 -17.01 -4.87
CA PRO A 36 -8.68 -17.98 -4.77
C PRO A 36 -8.26 -18.50 -6.15
N GLY A 37 -6.96 -18.49 -6.42
CA GLY A 37 -6.41 -18.83 -7.74
C GLY A 37 -6.22 -17.64 -8.69
N ASP A 38 -6.82 -16.47 -8.42
CA ASP A 38 -6.58 -15.28 -9.24
C ASP A 38 -5.11 -14.82 -9.13
N GLN A 39 -4.59 -14.27 -10.22
CA GLN A 39 -3.21 -13.82 -10.31
C GLN A 39 -3.11 -12.30 -10.32
N TYR A 40 -2.09 -11.77 -9.64
CA TYR A 40 -1.84 -10.34 -9.53
C TYR A 40 -0.39 -10.07 -9.14
N ARG A 41 0.01 -8.80 -9.10
CA ARG A 41 1.30 -8.36 -8.55
C ARG A 41 1.08 -7.31 -7.47
N LEU A 42 2.04 -7.23 -6.55
CA LEU A 42 2.13 -6.16 -5.57
C LEU A 42 3.24 -5.19 -5.93
N VAL A 43 3.01 -3.90 -5.66
CA VAL A 43 3.99 -2.83 -5.79
C VAL A 43 4.02 -1.95 -4.54
N PHE A 44 5.19 -1.40 -4.22
CA PHE A 44 5.39 -0.49 -3.09
C PHE A 44 6.59 0.45 -3.35
N VAL A 45 6.78 1.46 -2.53
CA VAL A 45 8.00 2.29 -2.49
C VAL A 45 8.82 1.95 -1.26
N THR A 46 10.14 1.81 -1.37
CA THR A 46 10.98 1.44 -0.23
C THR A 46 11.03 2.56 0.81
N ASP A 47 10.99 2.20 2.10
CA ASP A 47 11.29 3.14 3.20
C ASP A 47 12.77 3.55 3.21
N GLY A 48 13.67 2.58 2.99
CA GLY A 48 15.09 2.85 2.85
C GLY A 48 15.42 3.57 1.54
N THR A 49 16.56 4.25 1.54
CA THR A 49 17.13 4.90 0.36
C THR A 49 18.47 4.29 -0.02
N ARG A 50 18.88 4.49 -1.28
CA ARG A 50 20.23 4.19 -1.75
C ARG A 50 20.64 5.10 -2.90
N ASP A 51 21.94 5.11 -3.19
CA ASP A 51 22.47 5.71 -4.41
C ASP A 51 22.13 4.89 -5.67
N ALA A 52 22.30 5.53 -6.83
CA ALA A 52 22.10 4.96 -8.15
C ALA A 52 23.42 4.78 -8.93
N THR A 53 24.51 4.47 -8.24
CA THR A 53 25.85 4.38 -8.85
C THR A 53 26.16 3.00 -9.47
N SER A 54 25.46 1.94 -9.06
CA SER A 54 25.69 0.60 -9.58
C SER A 54 25.13 0.42 -11.00
N THR A 55 25.92 -0.18 -11.88
CA THR A 55 25.49 -0.59 -13.24
C THR A 55 24.80 -1.95 -13.26
N ASN A 56 24.81 -2.68 -12.15
CA ASN A 56 24.23 -4.02 -12.04
C ASN A 56 22.80 -3.94 -11.49
N ILE A 57 21.82 -4.35 -12.30
CA ILE A 57 20.40 -4.31 -11.90
C ILE A 57 20.12 -5.17 -10.65
N ASN A 58 20.90 -6.24 -10.44
CA ASN A 58 20.74 -7.11 -9.30
C ASN A 58 21.03 -6.43 -7.97
N ASP A 59 21.88 -5.40 -7.94
CA ASP A 59 22.13 -4.68 -6.70
C ASP A 59 20.86 -3.98 -6.22
N TYR A 60 20.08 -3.40 -7.13
CA TYR A 60 18.81 -2.74 -6.82
C TYR A 60 17.72 -3.74 -6.46
N ASN A 61 17.67 -4.89 -7.16
CA ASN A 61 16.77 -5.98 -6.81
C ASN A 61 17.04 -6.54 -5.41
N ASN A 62 18.33 -6.73 -5.07
CA ASN A 62 18.75 -7.18 -3.74
C ASN A 62 18.38 -6.14 -2.67
N PHE A 63 18.56 -4.85 -2.96
CA PHE A 63 18.13 -3.80 -2.05
C PHE A 63 16.62 -3.86 -1.78
N VAL A 64 15.79 -3.90 -2.82
CA VAL A 64 14.32 -4.00 -2.67
C VAL A 64 13.94 -5.28 -1.90
N THR A 65 14.56 -6.41 -2.20
CA THR A 65 14.32 -7.69 -1.49
C THR A 65 14.66 -7.57 -0.01
N ASN A 66 15.78 -6.92 0.33
CA ASN A 66 16.19 -6.70 1.70
C ASN A 66 15.24 -5.77 2.46
N GLN A 67 14.62 -4.79 1.77
CA GLN A 67 13.61 -3.93 2.37
C GLN A 67 12.39 -4.74 2.84
N VAL A 68 11.95 -5.73 2.06
CA VAL A 68 10.80 -6.59 2.42
C VAL A 68 11.16 -7.60 3.49
N THR A 69 12.39 -8.09 3.53
CA THR A 69 12.82 -9.16 4.44
C THR A 69 12.66 -8.73 5.91
N GLY A 70 11.81 -9.44 6.66
CA GLY A 70 11.52 -9.13 8.07
C GLY A 70 10.64 -7.89 8.29
N SER A 71 10.10 -7.29 7.23
CA SER A 71 9.19 -6.13 7.31
C SER A 71 7.76 -6.51 7.67
N ALA A 72 6.92 -5.49 7.95
CA ALA A 72 5.49 -5.66 8.13
C ALA A 72 4.81 -6.31 6.90
N LEU A 73 5.27 -5.98 5.69
CA LEU A 73 4.80 -6.60 4.45
C LEU A 73 5.08 -8.11 4.41
N ALA A 74 6.27 -8.55 4.82
CA ALA A 74 6.59 -9.98 4.89
C ALA A 74 5.73 -10.71 5.93
N THR A 75 5.51 -10.10 7.09
CA THR A 75 4.58 -10.63 8.11
C THR A 75 3.17 -10.75 7.54
N GLN A 76 2.67 -9.71 6.86
CA GLN A 76 1.32 -9.71 6.31
C GLN A 76 1.12 -10.74 5.19
N LEU A 77 2.11 -10.91 4.32
CA LEU A 77 2.10 -11.97 3.30
C LEU A 77 2.08 -13.37 3.93
N THR A 78 2.85 -13.59 4.98
CA THR A 78 2.86 -14.87 5.70
C THR A 78 1.50 -15.14 6.35
N THR A 79 0.93 -14.14 7.03
CA THR A 79 -0.42 -14.20 7.62
C THR A 79 -1.48 -14.48 6.55
N ALA A 80 -1.30 -13.92 5.35
CA ALA A 80 -2.19 -14.15 4.22
C ALA A 80 -2.00 -15.52 3.53
N GLY A 81 -1.10 -16.38 4.03
CA GLY A 81 -0.90 -17.74 3.53
C GLY A 81 0.09 -17.85 2.37
N PHE A 82 0.87 -16.81 2.08
CA PHE A 82 1.93 -16.89 1.08
C PHE A 82 3.19 -17.56 1.62
N ASN A 83 3.85 -18.34 0.77
CA ASN A 83 5.22 -18.77 1.00
C ASN A 83 6.19 -17.69 0.53
N LEU A 84 6.86 -17.01 1.46
CA LEU A 84 7.81 -15.95 1.11
C LEU A 84 8.96 -16.44 0.23
N GLY A 85 9.35 -17.71 0.34
CA GLY A 85 10.44 -18.30 -0.46
C GLY A 85 10.13 -18.42 -1.96
N THR A 86 8.86 -18.25 -2.37
CA THR A 86 8.45 -18.27 -3.78
C THR A 86 8.22 -16.87 -4.34
N ILE A 87 8.24 -15.83 -3.50
CA ILE A 87 8.04 -14.45 -3.93
C ILE A 87 9.40 -13.83 -4.20
N THR A 88 9.60 -13.35 -5.42
CA THR A 88 10.76 -12.52 -5.76
C THR A 88 10.36 -11.07 -5.81
N TRP A 89 11.27 -10.17 -5.42
CA TRP A 89 11.07 -8.74 -5.50
C TRP A 89 12.11 -8.12 -6.44
N LYS A 90 11.64 -7.27 -7.33
CA LYS A 90 12.45 -6.59 -8.34
C LYS A 90 12.23 -5.10 -8.26
N ALA A 91 13.31 -4.34 -8.43
CA ALA A 91 13.22 -2.89 -8.54
C ALA A 91 12.53 -2.51 -9.86
N ILE A 92 11.60 -1.53 -9.81
CA ILE A 92 11.14 -0.88 -11.03
C ILE A 92 12.17 0.16 -11.43
N GLY A 93 13.20 -0.29 -12.14
CA GLY A 93 14.22 0.59 -12.68
C GLY A 93 15.03 -0.05 -13.78
N SER A 94 15.73 0.78 -14.56
CA SER A 94 16.53 0.33 -15.69
C SER A 94 18.00 0.66 -15.47
N THR A 95 18.87 -0.29 -15.77
CA THR A 95 20.29 -0.03 -16.06
C THR A 95 20.49 0.10 -17.58
N SER A 96 21.70 0.41 -18.03
CA SER A 96 22.02 0.41 -19.47
C SER A 96 21.86 -0.96 -20.13
N ALA A 97 21.99 -2.05 -19.35
CA ALA A 97 21.94 -3.42 -19.83
C ALA A 97 20.55 -4.09 -19.65
N THR A 98 19.68 -3.56 -18.80
CA THR A 98 18.39 -4.18 -18.47
C THR A 98 17.34 -3.11 -18.26
N SER A 99 16.28 -3.14 -19.08
CA SER A 99 15.13 -2.27 -18.90
C SER A 99 14.26 -2.70 -17.72
N ALA A 100 13.51 -1.77 -17.14
CA ALA A 100 12.60 -2.06 -16.05
C ALA A 100 11.59 -3.14 -16.43
N LYS A 101 11.00 -3.07 -17.64
CA LYS A 101 10.06 -4.08 -18.14
C LYS A 101 10.63 -5.49 -18.16
N VAL A 102 11.88 -5.64 -18.60
CA VAL A 102 12.55 -6.94 -18.61
C VAL A 102 12.86 -7.38 -17.18
N ASN A 103 13.35 -6.47 -16.33
CA ASN A 103 13.70 -6.78 -14.93
C ASN A 103 12.51 -7.25 -14.10
N THR A 104 11.32 -6.67 -14.29
CA THR A 104 10.08 -7.01 -13.57
C THR A 104 9.28 -8.11 -14.27
N GLY A 105 9.69 -8.54 -15.46
CA GLY A 105 8.96 -9.51 -16.29
C GLY A 105 7.60 -8.97 -16.76
N THR A 106 7.53 -7.68 -17.08
CA THR A 106 6.32 -7.00 -17.60
C THR A 106 6.49 -6.61 -19.08
N ASP A 107 7.44 -7.23 -19.76
CA ASP A 107 7.75 -7.09 -21.18
C ASP A 107 6.92 -8.03 -22.08
N GLY A 108 5.95 -8.74 -21.51
CA GLY A 108 5.14 -9.77 -22.18
C GLY A 108 5.66 -11.19 -21.98
N SER A 109 6.78 -11.38 -21.26
CA SER A 109 7.32 -12.72 -20.95
C SER A 109 6.60 -13.46 -19.82
N GLN A 110 5.74 -12.80 -19.07
CA GLN A 110 4.97 -13.34 -17.94
C GLN A 110 3.48 -13.00 -18.11
N PRO A 111 2.57 -13.68 -17.37
CA PRO A 111 1.15 -13.37 -17.37
C PRO A 111 0.87 -11.87 -17.21
N ASP A 112 -0.04 -11.38 -18.04
CA ASP A 112 -0.54 -10.01 -18.00
C ASP A 112 -1.63 -9.92 -16.93
N VAL A 113 -1.27 -9.40 -15.75
CA VAL A 113 -2.08 -9.46 -14.53
C VAL A 113 -2.18 -8.09 -13.88
N PRO A 114 -3.27 -7.80 -13.17
CA PRO A 114 -3.43 -6.51 -12.48
C PRO A 114 -2.35 -6.30 -11.41
N ILE A 115 -2.01 -5.03 -11.20
CA ILE A 115 -0.96 -4.61 -10.27
C ILE A 115 -1.61 -3.76 -9.18
N TYR A 116 -1.36 -4.12 -7.93
CA TYR A 116 -1.95 -3.47 -6.77
C TYR A 116 -0.86 -2.90 -5.87
N LEU A 117 -1.14 -1.75 -5.28
CA LEU A 117 -0.38 -1.24 -4.15
C LEU A 117 -0.61 -2.17 -2.94
N ILE A 118 0.37 -2.23 -2.05
CA ILE A 118 0.32 -3.06 -0.83
C ILE A 118 -0.75 -2.63 0.21
N ASP A 119 -1.59 -1.65 -0.11
CA ASP A 119 -2.79 -1.24 0.63
C ASP A 119 -4.10 -1.73 -0.03
N GLY A 120 -3.99 -2.52 -1.11
CA GLY A 120 -5.11 -3.11 -1.83
C GLY A 120 -5.67 -2.26 -2.96
N ASN A 121 -5.19 -1.03 -3.15
CA ASN A 121 -5.62 -0.18 -4.26
C ASN A 121 -4.97 -0.60 -5.58
N LYS A 122 -5.75 -0.56 -6.67
CA LYS A 122 -5.26 -0.93 -8.00
C LYS A 122 -4.37 0.18 -8.57
N VAL A 123 -3.17 -0.18 -9.00
CA VAL A 123 -2.21 0.72 -9.64
C VAL A 123 -2.31 0.63 -11.16
N ALA A 124 -2.44 -0.58 -11.70
CA ALA A 124 -2.61 -0.80 -13.13
C ALA A 124 -3.55 -1.99 -13.39
N ASN A 125 -4.31 -1.92 -14.47
CA ASN A 125 -5.20 -2.99 -14.93
C ASN A 125 -4.43 -4.24 -15.32
N ASN A 126 -3.23 -4.08 -15.87
CA ASN A 126 -2.34 -5.14 -16.28
C ASN A 126 -0.90 -4.63 -16.46
N ASN A 127 0.02 -5.47 -16.97
CA ASN A 127 1.42 -5.09 -17.19
C ASN A 127 1.54 -4.03 -18.28
N ALA A 128 0.70 -4.04 -19.32
CA ALA A 128 0.75 -3.07 -20.40
C ALA A 128 0.29 -1.66 -19.95
N ASP A 129 -0.79 -1.60 -19.17
CA ASP A 129 -1.37 -0.39 -18.55
C ASP A 129 -0.33 0.33 -17.68
N LEU A 130 0.55 -0.41 -16.98
CA LEU A 130 1.63 0.20 -16.19
C LEU A 130 2.57 1.11 -17.02
N TRP A 131 2.76 0.80 -18.31
CA TRP A 131 3.75 1.46 -19.18
C TRP A 131 3.12 2.35 -20.26
N ASP A 132 1.84 2.70 -20.13
CA ASP A 132 1.11 3.48 -21.13
C ASP A 132 1.21 5.01 -20.93
N GLY A 133 1.83 5.43 -19.83
CA GLY A 133 2.04 6.83 -19.48
C GLY A 133 1.29 7.30 -18.24
N SER A 134 0.42 6.46 -17.66
CA SER A 134 -0.26 6.77 -16.40
C SER A 134 -0.46 5.54 -15.51
N ILE A 135 -0.78 5.78 -14.23
CA ILE A 135 -1.21 4.77 -13.27
C ILE A 135 -2.48 5.24 -12.57
N GLN A 136 -3.27 4.32 -12.03
CA GLN A 136 -4.55 4.64 -11.40
C GLN A 136 -4.40 5.13 -9.95
N THR A 137 -3.38 4.64 -9.25
CA THR A 137 -3.10 4.97 -7.86
C THR A 137 -1.61 5.26 -7.67
N PHE A 138 -1.29 6.29 -6.88
CA PHE A 138 0.05 6.62 -6.44
C PHE A 138 0.76 5.41 -5.78
N ILE A 139 2.06 5.23 -6.01
CA ILE A 139 2.84 4.16 -5.37
C ILE A 139 3.58 4.76 -4.17
N ASN A 140 2.84 5.13 -3.12
CA ASN A 140 3.35 5.90 -1.98
C ASN A 140 3.26 5.19 -0.63
N ARG A 141 3.11 3.85 -0.64
CA ARG A 141 3.11 3.04 0.59
C ARG A 141 4.41 2.26 0.72
N THR A 142 5.00 2.30 1.91
CA THR A 142 6.22 1.54 2.22
C THR A 142 5.92 0.16 2.78
N GLN A 143 6.91 -0.72 2.71
CA GLN A 143 6.83 -2.08 3.21
C GLN A 143 6.69 -2.20 4.74
N ILE A 144 6.84 -1.08 5.46
CA ILE A 144 6.59 -0.95 6.90
C ILE A 144 5.27 -0.22 7.20
N ASP A 145 4.40 -0.05 6.19
CA ASP A 145 3.09 0.56 6.31
C ASP A 145 3.13 2.06 6.68
N THR A 146 4.07 2.80 6.09
CA THR A 146 4.18 4.27 6.19
C THR A 146 4.03 4.92 4.82
N SER A 147 3.80 6.24 4.77
CA SER A 147 3.75 6.98 3.51
C SER A 147 5.17 7.29 3.03
N GLY A 148 5.51 6.87 1.81
CA GLY A 148 6.76 7.22 1.13
C GLY A 148 6.51 8.29 0.07
N THR A 149 6.96 9.52 0.33
CA THR A 149 6.72 10.68 -0.55
C THR A 149 7.97 11.18 -1.26
N ASP A 150 9.13 10.66 -0.89
CA ASP A 150 10.42 11.07 -1.45
C ASP A 150 10.58 10.59 -2.89
N SER A 151 11.40 11.32 -3.67
CA SER A 151 11.73 10.93 -5.05
C SER A 151 12.24 9.50 -5.13
N VAL A 152 11.95 8.84 -6.25
CA VAL A 152 12.26 7.43 -6.48
C VAL A 152 13.25 7.30 -7.62
N TRP A 153 14.30 6.51 -7.44
CA TRP A 153 15.18 6.14 -8.55
C TRP A 153 14.45 5.24 -9.55
N THR A 154 14.56 5.56 -10.84
CA THR A 154 13.92 4.74 -11.89
C THR A 154 14.87 4.48 -13.05
N GLY A 155 15.64 5.47 -13.51
CA GLY A 155 16.45 5.34 -14.72
C GLY A 155 15.63 4.94 -15.96
N THR A 156 14.32 5.20 -15.96
CA THR A 156 13.34 4.57 -16.84
C THR A 156 12.44 5.61 -17.49
N ASN A 157 12.14 5.44 -18.79
CA ASN A 157 11.13 6.24 -19.49
C ASN A 157 9.71 5.70 -19.27
N VAL A 158 8.71 6.48 -19.64
CA VAL A 158 7.29 6.11 -19.52
C VAL A 158 6.94 4.76 -20.15
N GLY A 159 7.62 4.39 -21.25
CA GLY A 159 7.43 3.10 -21.92
C GLY A 159 8.18 1.94 -21.26
N GLY A 160 8.82 2.14 -20.10
CA GLY A 160 9.50 1.10 -19.33
C GLY A 160 10.87 0.67 -19.86
N SER A 161 11.46 1.47 -20.76
CA SER A 161 12.83 1.30 -21.26
C SER A 161 13.80 2.23 -20.55
N ALA A 162 15.10 1.98 -20.66
CA ALA A 162 16.13 2.81 -20.04
C ALA A 162 16.11 4.26 -20.57
N GLN A 163 16.19 5.22 -19.65
CA GLN A 163 16.45 6.63 -19.94
C GLN A 163 17.25 7.23 -18.78
N SER A 164 18.44 7.76 -19.05
CA SER A 164 19.42 8.15 -18.02
C SER A 164 19.48 7.08 -16.92
N PRO A 165 19.95 5.86 -17.28
CA PRO A 165 19.74 4.66 -16.48
C PRO A 165 20.45 4.69 -15.13
N LEU A 166 20.03 3.83 -14.22
CA LEU A 166 20.77 3.49 -13.01
C LEU A 166 22.21 3.08 -13.37
N GLY A 167 23.18 3.54 -12.58
CA GLY A 167 24.61 3.34 -12.85
C GLY A 167 25.18 4.23 -13.95
N ASN A 168 24.46 5.27 -14.38
CA ASN A 168 24.99 6.21 -15.36
C ASN A 168 26.22 6.94 -14.80
N SER A 169 27.36 6.76 -15.49
CA SER A 169 28.65 7.40 -15.20
C SER A 169 29.00 8.52 -16.19
N GLY A 170 28.06 8.95 -17.03
CA GLY A 170 28.22 10.11 -17.90
C GLY A 170 28.51 11.40 -17.13
N PHE A 171 28.93 12.46 -17.82
CA PHE A 171 29.19 13.76 -17.19
C PHE A 171 28.15 14.80 -17.66
N PRO A 172 27.27 15.30 -16.77
CA PRO A 172 27.09 14.91 -15.36
C PRO A 172 26.43 13.53 -15.20
N PRO A 173 26.67 12.80 -14.07
CA PRO A 173 26.18 11.44 -13.86
C PRO A 173 24.71 11.44 -13.42
N MET A 174 23.85 11.88 -14.34
CA MET A 174 22.43 12.05 -14.06
C MET A 174 21.65 10.77 -14.31
N VAL A 175 20.75 10.47 -13.38
CA VAL A 175 19.86 9.31 -13.42
C VAL A 175 18.42 9.81 -13.34
N THR A 176 17.52 9.21 -14.13
CA THR A 176 16.10 9.56 -14.07
C THR A 176 15.49 9.16 -12.73
N ILE A 177 14.69 10.06 -12.17
CA ILE A 177 13.80 9.80 -11.03
C ILE A 177 12.33 9.91 -11.43
N GLY A 178 11.48 9.27 -10.64
CA GLY A 178 10.04 9.48 -10.58
C GLY A 178 9.60 10.06 -9.24
N SER A 179 8.30 10.23 -9.08
CA SER A 179 7.65 10.69 -7.84
C SER A 179 6.56 9.72 -7.40
N PRO A 180 6.57 9.23 -6.14
CA PRO A 180 5.61 8.23 -5.68
C PRO A 180 4.20 8.80 -5.51
N VAL A 181 4.06 10.12 -5.54
CA VAL A 181 2.80 10.87 -5.36
C VAL A 181 2.25 11.43 -6.67
N GLN A 182 2.69 10.89 -7.81
CA GLN A 182 2.18 11.24 -9.14
C GLN A 182 1.57 10.02 -9.83
N THR A 183 0.56 10.26 -10.67
CA THR A 183 -0.12 9.23 -11.47
C THR A 183 0.05 9.45 -12.97
N ASP A 184 0.51 10.61 -13.40
CA ASP A 184 0.96 10.85 -14.77
C ASP A 184 2.39 10.32 -14.99
N ALA A 185 2.93 10.54 -16.19
CA ALA A 185 4.28 10.15 -16.58
C ALA A 185 5.39 10.42 -15.54
N SER A 186 5.22 11.44 -14.69
CA SER A 186 6.15 11.82 -13.63
C SER A 186 6.28 10.77 -12.52
N TRP A 187 5.36 9.80 -12.42
CA TRP A 187 5.48 8.70 -11.46
C TRP A 187 6.76 7.89 -11.68
N ILE A 188 7.20 7.77 -12.93
CA ILE A 188 8.40 7.05 -13.35
C ILE A 188 9.46 7.96 -14.00
N ASN A 189 9.05 9.04 -14.67
CA ASN A 189 9.94 9.88 -15.49
C ASN A 189 9.65 11.37 -15.27
N MET A 190 10.27 11.95 -14.26
CA MET A 190 10.07 13.36 -13.89
C MET A 190 11.26 14.23 -14.29
N ILE A 191 12.44 13.95 -13.72
CA ILE A 191 13.67 14.70 -13.95
C ILE A 191 14.90 13.79 -13.80
N GLY A 192 16.07 14.27 -14.20
CA GLY A 192 17.35 13.62 -13.89
C GLY A 192 18.02 14.27 -12.69
N LEU A 193 18.64 13.47 -11.81
CA LEU A 193 19.42 13.94 -10.65
C LEU A 193 20.74 13.16 -10.53
N SER A 194 21.70 13.69 -9.77
CA SER A 194 23.02 13.07 -9.59
C SER A 194 22.90 11.66 -8.99
N SER A 195 23.55 10.67 -9.60
CA SER A 195 23.55 9.26 -9.16
C SER A 195 24.09 9.04 -7.75
N SER A 196 24.86 10.01 -7.22
CA SER A 196 25.40 10.01 -5.85
C SER A 196 24.36 10.34 -4.78
N ASN A 197 23.18 10.85 -5.15
CA ASN A 197 22.12 11.13 -4.19
C ASN A 197 21.46 9.83 -3.71
N SER A 198 20.96 9.83 -2.48
CA SER A 198 20.20 8.70 -1.94
C SER A 198 18.70 8.95 -2.10
N TYR A 199 18.01 8.05 -2.81
CA TYR A 199 16.55 8.09 -3.00
C TYR A 199 15.94 6.71 -2.80
N THR A 200 14.61 6.65 -2.68
CA THR A 200 13.87 5.40 -2.55
C THR A 200 13.82 4.66 -3.89
N LEU A 201 13.30 3.43 -3.89
CA LEU A 201 13.05 2.63 -5.09
C LEU A 201 11.61 2.10 -5.06
N TYR A 202 11.01 1.86 -6.22
CA TYR A 202 9.82 1.02 -6.27
C TYR A 202 10.22 -0.45 -6.26
N GLY A 203 9.49 -1.25 -5.51
CA GLY A 203 9.60 -2.71 -5.51
C GLY A 203 8.35 -3.35 -6.09
N MET A 204 8.52 -4.34 -6.96
CA MET A 204 7.43 -5.13 -7.54
C MET A 204 7.66 -6.62 -7.28
N SER A 205 6.60 -7.33 -6.92
CA SER A 205 6.65 -8.78 -6.75
C SER A 205 6.67 -9.53 -8.09
N SER A 206 7.12 -10.78 -8.07
CA SER A 206 6.67 -11.78 -9.05
C SER A 206 5.15 -11.90 -9.07
N VAL A 207 4.61 -12.55 -10.10
CA VAL A 207 3.19 -12.89 -10.13
C VAL A 207 2.84 -13.72 -8.90
N LEU A 208 1.87 -13.24 -8.14
CA LEU A 208 1.28 -13.90 -6.99
C LEU A 208 -0.01 -14.59 -7.44
N THR A 209 -0.36 -15.65 -6.72
CA THR A 209 -1.64 -16.34 -6.87
C THR A 209 -2.35 -16.30 -5.52
N VAL A 210 -3.60 -15.87 -5.48
CA VAL A 210 -4.39 -15.84 -4.23
C VAL A 210 -4.42 -17.26 -3.60
N PRO A 211 -3.98 -17.42 -2.34
CA PRO A 211 -3.87 -18.74 -1.70
C PRO A 211 -5.18 -19.51 -1.60
N THR A 212 -5.07 -20.85 -1.57
CA THR A 212 -6.18 -21.78 -1.35
C THR A 212 -5.95 -22.62 -0.08
N PRO A 213 -6.93 -22.77 0.83
CA PRO A 213 -8.23 -22.08 0.84
C PRO A 213 -8.06 -20.58 1.07
N ALA A 214 -9.08 -19.79 0.72
CA ALA A 214 -9.08 -18.36 1.02
C ALA A 214 -8.83 -18.17 2.52
N VAL A 215 -7.77 -17.47 2.88
CA VAL A 215 -7.67 -16.90 4.23
C VAL A 215 -8.77 -15.86 4.36
N SER A 216 -9.75 -16.09 5.23
CA SER A 216 -10.77 -15.09 5.50
C SER A 216 -10.08 -13.89 6.15
N VAL A 217 -9.92 -12.79 5.40
CA VAL A 217 -9.63 -11.49 6.00
C VAL A 217 -10.79 -11.22 6.97
N PRO A 218 -10.55 -11.05 8.28
CA PRO A 218 -11.63 -10.69 9.19
C PRO A 218 -12.27 -9.41 8.66
N GLU A 219 -13.55 -9.45 8.32
CA GLU A 219 -14.25 -8.21 8.01
C GLU A 219 -14.08 -7.27 9.20
N PRO A 220 -13.78 -5.97 8.96
CA PRO A 220 -13.78 -5.01 10.05
C PRO A 220 -15.13 -5.16 10.73
N SER A 221 -15.11 -5.53 12.01
CA SER A 221 -16.30 -5.78 12.81
C SER A 221 -17.09 -4.48 12.88
N SER A 222 -17.90 -4.25 11.84
CA SER A 222 -18.75 -3.10 11.70
C SER A 222 -19.77 -3.26 12.79
N LEU A 223 -19.63 -2.37 13.77
CA LEU A 223 -20.33 -2.23 15.03
C LEU A 223 -21.86 -2.12 14.86
N LEU A 224 -22.52 -3.12 14.27
CA LEU A 224 -23.97 -3.17 14.07
C LEU A 224 -24.68 -4.03 15.14
N GLY A 225 -23.95 -4.55 16.12
CA GLY A 225 -24.47 -5.44 17.17
C GLY A 225 -25.15 -4.78 18.37
N PHE A 226 -25.28 -3.45 18.46
CA PHE A 226 -25.77 -2.80 19.69
C PHE A 226 -27.19 -2.22 19.66
N ILE A 227 -27.98 -2.39 18.59
CA ILE A 227 -29.34 -1.76 18.54
C ILE A 227 -30.45 -2.65 19.12
N THR A 228 -30.23 -3.93 19.45
CA THR A 228 -31.35 -4.84 19.76
C THR A 228 -31.62 -5.16 21.24
N LEU A 229 -30.93 -4.56 22.24
CA LEU A 229 -31.12 -4.98 23.64
C LEU A 229 -31.22 -3.84 24.67
N GLY A 230 -32.02 -2.80 24.37
CA GLY A 230 -32.25 -1.68 25.31
C GLY A 230 -33.71 -1.26 25.54
N GLY A 231 -34.70 -1.99 25.04
CA GLY A 231 -36.10 -1.52 25.00
C GLY A 231 -37.15 -2.39 25.68
N LEU A 232 -36.77 -3.42 26.45
CA LEU A 232 -37.73 -4.36 27.04
C LEU A 232 -37.55 -4.48 28.55
N MET A 233 -37.87 -3.42 29.31
CA MET A 233 -38.32 -3.52 30.71
C MET A 233 -38.99 -2.20 31.12
N LEU A 234 -40.32 -2.17 31.25
CA LEU A 234 -41.02 -1.52 32.37
C LEU A 234 -42.52 -1.81 32.24
N GLY A 235 -42.90 -2.97 32.78
CA GLY A 235 -44.28 -3.32 33.13
C GLY A 235 -44.83 -2.39 34.22
N GLY A 236 -46.15 -2.22 34.19
CA GLY A 236 -46.84 -1.11 34.85
C GLY A 236 -47.11 -1.23 36.34
N ALA A 237 -47.77 -0.18 36.87
CA ALA A 237 -48.63 -0.27 38.04
C ALA A 237 -49.78 0.74 37.90
N VAL A 238 -50.98 0.19 38.02
CA VAL A 238 -52.31 0.82 37.93
C VAL A 238 -52.58 1.73 39.14
N ARG A 239 -53.27 2.87 38.97
CA ARG A 239 -54.35 3.22 39.91
C ARG A 239 -55.43 4.15 39.36
N LYS A 240 -56.61 3.54 39.28
CA LYS A 240 -57.96 4.07 39.08
C LYS A 240 -58.37 5.06 40.17
N ALA A 241 -59.01 6.18 39.78
CA ALA A 241 -60.14 6.74 40.52
C ALA A 241 -60.95 7.71 39.62
N ARG A 242 -62.21 7.35 39.37
CA ARG A 242 -63.28 8.24 38.91
C ARG A 242 -63.89 8.93 40.13
N LYS A 243 -63.97 10.26 40.15
CA LYS A 243 -65.20 11.09 40.17
C LYS A 243 -64.80 12.54 40.30
#